data_AF-A0A6H1ZES0-F1
#
_entry.id   AF-A0A6H1ZES0-F1
#
_cell.length_a   1.000
_cell.length_b   1.000
_cell.length_c   1.000
_cell.angle_alpha   90.00
_cell.angle_beta   90.00
_cell.angle_gamma   90.00
#
_symmetry.space_group_name_H-M   'P 1'
#
loop_
_entity.id
_entity.type
_entity.pdbx_description
1 polymer ?
#
loop_
_entity_poly.entity_id
_entity_poly.type
_entity_poly.pdbx_seq_one_letter_code
_entity_poly.pdbx_strand_id
1 'polypeptide(L)'
;METHWTERSIKDYRFRIIADFISQLEEKMDREKINRDDLAKLLDKTKGRISQLLNNPGNITFDNIVKLARALKFKVSLVAYEDNDPENKKGPINSEIFKICWEKAGKPQDFWEVHQTQ
;
A
#
# COMPACT_ATOMS: atom_id res chain seq x y z
N MET A 1 -12.15 16.29 21.16
CA MET A 1 -12.09 15.72 19.80
C MET A 1 -11.38 14.40 19.92
N GLU A 2 -11.94 13.31 19.39
CA GLU A 2 -11.24 12.02 19.39
C GLU A 2 -10.09 12.09 18.38
N THR A 3 -8.87 12.08 18.89
CA THR A 3 -7.65 11.89 18.12
C THR A 3 -7.72 10.59 17.31
N HIS A 4 -7.39 10.65 16.02
CA HIS A 4 -7.35 9.47 15.17
C HIS A 4 -6.31 8.47 15.71
N TRP A 5 -6.62 7.18 15.67
CA TRP A 5 -5.81 6.18 16.36
C TRP A 5 -4.37 6.05 15.80
N THR A 6 -4.11 6.52 14.58
CA THR A 6 -2.75 6.57 14.01
C THR A 6 -1.87 7.66 14.62
N GLU A 7 -2.43 8.66 15.29
CA GLU A 7 -1.66 9.67 16.04
C GLU A 7 -1.10 9.07 17.35
N ARG A 8 -1.71 7.99 17.87
CA ARG A 8 -1.35 7.41 19.18
C ARG A 8 0.08 6.88 19.23
N SER A 9 0.63 6.39 18.11
CA SER A 9 2.02 5.93 18.03
C SER A 9 2.51 5.76 16.58
N ILE A 10 3.85 5.77 16.41
CA ILE A 10 4.50 5.38 15.14
C ILE A 10 4.09 3.96 14.71
N LYS A 11 3.85 3.06 15.68
CA LYS A 11 3.44 1.67 15.40
C LYS A 11 2.05 1.64 14.77
N ASP A 12 1.11 2.45 15.27
CA ASP A 12 -0.24 2.54 14.75
C ASP A 12 -0.27 3.20 13.37
N TYR A 13 0.51 4.27 13.19
CA TYR A 13 0.72 4.91 11.88
C TYR A 13 1.27 3.93 10.84
N ARG A 14 2.34 3.20 11.20
CA ARG A 14 2.94 2.16 10.36
C ARG A 14 1.92 1.07 10.04
N PHE A 15 1.19 0.58 11.04
CA PHE A 15 0.18 -0.45 10.84
C PHE A 15 -0.86 -0.03 9.80
N ARG A 16 -1.35 1.21 9.87
CA ARG A 16 -2.31 1.75 8.89
C ARG A 16 -1.77 1.72 7.47
N ILE A 17 -0.55 2.20 7.25
CA ILE A 17 0.09 2.21 5.92
C ILE A 17 0.24 0.78 5.38
N ILE A 18 0.72 -0.15 6.22
CA ILE A 18 0.96 -1.52 5.78
C ILE A 18 -0.35 -2.27 5.55
N ALA A 19 -1.37 -2.06 6.39
CA ALA A 19 -2.69 -2.65 6.19
C ALA A 19 -3.31 -2.20 4.86
N ASP A 20 -3.22 -0.90 4.55
CA ASP A 20 -3.67 -0.34 3.28
C ASP A 20 -2.93 -0.94 2.08
N PHE A 21 -1.61 -1.11 2.19
CA PHE A 21 -0.81 -1.82 1.17
C PHE A 21 -1.25 -3.28 1.00
N ILE A 22 -1.50 -4.01 2.08
CA ILE A 22 -1.93 -5.41 2.03
C ILE A 22 -3.30 -5.52 1.35
N SER A 23 -4.24 -4.62 1.65
CA SER A 23 -5.54 -4.56 0.95
C SER A 23 -5.38 -4.44 -0.56
N GLN A 24 -4.47 -3.61 -1.07
CA GLN A 24 -4.20 -3.52 -2.52
C GLN A 24 -3.69 -4.84 -3.12
N LEU A 25 -2.85 -5.57 -2.37
CA LEU A 25 -2.36 -6.88 -2.83
C LEU A 25 -3.51 -7.89 -2.88
N GLU A 26 -4.34 -7.95 -1.84
CA GLU A 26 -5.49 -8.86 -1.75
C GLU A 26 -6.51 -8.56 -2.87
N GLU A 27 -6.82 -7.30 -3.14
CA GLU A 27 -7.69 -6.92 -4.27
C GLU A 27 -7.14 -7.37 -5.62
N LYS A 28 -5.82 -7.28 -5.83
CA LYS A 28 -5.19 -7.77 -7.07
C LYS A 28 -5.20 -9.29 -7.14
N MET A 29 -4.93 -9.96 -6.03
CA MET A 29 -5.00 -11.42 -5.91
C MET A 29 -6.41 -11.93 -6.25
N ASP A 30 -7.44 -11.30 -5.70
CA ASP A 30 -8.84 -11.65 -5.96
C ASP A 30 -9.21 -11.44 -7.43
N ARG A 31 -8.86 -10.27 -8.00
CA ARG A 31 -9.13 -9.96 -9.42
C ARG A 31 -8.46 -10.95 -10.38
N GLU A 32 -7.26 -11.42 -10.05
CA GLU A 32 -6.48 -12.34 -10.90
C GLU A 32 -6.63 -13.81 -10.48
N LYS A 33 -7.48 -14.11 -9.49
CA LYS A 33 -7.69 -15.44 -8.92
C LYS A 33 -6.39 -16.11 -8.44
N ILE A 34 -5.45 -15.31 -7.95
CA ILE A 34 -4.18 -15.76 -7.35
C ILE A 34 -4.45 -16.06 -5.88
N ASN A 35 -4.26 -17.29 -5.45
CA ASN A 35 -4.37 -17.62 -4.02
C ASN A 35 -3.01 -17.47 -3.31
N ARG A 36 -3.00 -17.63 -1.98
CA ARG A 36 -1.78 -17.52 -1.17
C ARG A 36 -0.73 -18.59 -1.49
N ASP A 37 -1.14 -19.76 -2.01
CA ASP A 37 -0.20 -20.81 -2.44
C ASP A 37 0.52 -20.42 -3.73
N ASP A 38 -0.18 -19.77 -4.65
CA ASP A 38 0.40 -19.26 -5.89
C ASP A 38 1.40 -18.14 -5.60
N LEU A 39 1.04 -17.19 -4.73
CA LEU A 39 1.95 -16.15 -4.26
C LEU A 39 3.18 -16.73 -3.54
N ALA A 40 3.00 -17.80 -2.77
CA ALA A 40 4.09 -18.49 -2.09
C ALA A 40 5.08 -19.11 -3.08
N LYS A 41 4.58 -19.74 -4.16
CA LYS A 41 5.42 -20.28 -5.25
C LYS A 41 6.18 -19.17 -5.98
N LEU A 42 5.54 -18.04 -6.27
CA LEU A 42 6.18 -16.89 -6.93
C LEU A 42 7.35 -16.30 -6.12
N LEU A 43 7.31 -16.44 -4.79
CA LEU A 43 8.29 -15.87 -3.88
C LEU A 43 9.29 -16.89 -3.32
N ASP A 44 9.19 -18.16 -3.73
CA ASP A 44 9.94 -19.27 -3.13
C ASP A 44 9.83 -19.28 -1.59
N LYS A 45 8.58 -19.29 -1.11
CA LYS A 45 8.21 -19.29 0.31
C LYS A 45 7.14 -20.33 0.60
N THR A 46 6.93 -20.62 1.88
CA THR A 46 5.81 -21.44 2.34
C THR A 46 4.52 -20.61 2.40
N LYS A 47 3.36 -21.26 2.20
CA LYS A 47 2.05 -20.63 2.42
C LYS A 47 1.94 -19.97 3.79
N GLY A 48 2.42 -20.67 4.84
CA GLY A 48 2.42 -20.15 6.21
C GLY A 48 3.20 -18.84 6.34
N ARG A 49 4.35 -18.72 5.65
CA ARG A 49 5.13 -17.48 5.64
C ARG A 49 4.38 -16.34 4.93
N ILE A 50 3.70 -16.62 3.82
CA ILE A 50 2.85 -15.62 3.14
C ILE A 50 1.70 -15.17 4.05
N SER A 51 0.97 -16.12 4.67
CA SER A 51 -0.09 -15.79 5.61
C SER A 51 0.41 -14.95 6.79
N GLN A 52 1.61 -15.24 7.31
CA GLN A 52 2.21 -14.42 8.37
C GLN A 52 2.49 -13.00 7.91
N LEU A 53 2.99 -12.80 6.69
CA LEU A 53 3.27 -11.48 6.13
C LEU A 53 1.99 -10.67 5.89
N LEU A 54 0.93 -11.31 5.37
CA LEU A 54 -0.35 -10.63 5.07
C LEU A 54 -1.20 -10.40 6.33
N ASN A 55 -1.14 -11.29 7.33
CA ASN A 55 -1.96 -11.15 8.54
C ASN A 55 -1.28 -10.37 9.67
N ASN A 56 0.04 -10.12 9.58
CA ASN A 56 0.76 -9.35 10.60
C ASN A 56 1.49 -8.13 9.99
N PRO A 57 0.74 -7.04 9.71
CA PRO A 57 1.28 -5.79 9.15
C PRO A 57 2.40 -5.17 9.99
N GLY A 58 2.40 -5.45 11.30
CA GLY A 58 3.23 -4.75 12.27
C GLY A 58 4.73 -4.90 12.08
N ASN A 59 5.21 -5.97 11.40
CA ASN A 59 6.64 -6.31 11.29
C ASN A 59 7.09 -6.56 9.84
N ILE A 60 6.34 -6.09 8.84
CA ILE A 60 6.79 -6.21 7.45
C ILE A 60 8.00 -5.29 7.22
N THR A 61 9.00 -5.79 6.49
CA THR A 61 10.15 -4.98 6.06
C THR A 61 9.88 -4.35 4.70
N PHE A 62 10.59 -3.27 4.37
CA PHE A 62 10.50 -2.64 3.06
C PHE A 62 10.84 -3.62 1.92
N ASP A 63 11.87 -4.46 2.10
CA ASP A 63 12.21 -5.52 1.16
C ASP A 63 11.02 -6.47 0.88
N ASN A 64 10.25 -6.83 1.90
CA ASN A 64 9.09 -7.69 1.73
C ASN A 64 7.96 -6.96 1.01
N ILE A 65 7.74 -5.67 1.27
CA ILE A 65 6.78 -4.83 0.53
C ILE A 65 7.12 -4.88 -0.97
N VAL A 66 8.37 -4.60 -1.33
CA VAL A 66 8.82 -4.62 -2.72
C VAL A 66 8.67 -6.02 -3.32
N LYS A 67 9.14 -7.07 -2.63
CA LYS A 67 9.03 -8.47 -3.13
C LYS A 67 7.58 -8.88 -3.39
N LEU A 68 6.68 -8.64 -2.44
CA LEU A 68 5.25 -8.99 -2.56
C LEU A 68 4.61 -8.25 -3.74
N ALA A 69 4.84 -6.94 -3.84
CA ALA A 69 4.30 -6.14 -4.94
C ALA A 69 4.83 -6.60 -6.30
N ARG A 70 6.15 -6.84 -6.41
CA ARG A 70 6.78 -7.29 -7.67
C ARG A 70 6.34 -8.69 -8.08
N ALA A 71 6.12 -9.60 -7.14
CA ALA A 71 5.55 -10.92 -7.43
C ALA A 71 4.16 -10.81 -8.09
N LEU A 72 3.36 -9.83 -7.68
CA LEU A 72 2.07 -9.51 -8.28
C LEU A 72 2.18 -8.47 -9.42
N LYS A 73 3.37 -8.21 -9.97
CA LYS A 73 3.61 -7.26 -11.07
C LYS A 73 3.18 -5.81 -10.77
N PHE A 74 3.01 -5.44 -9.52
CA PHE A 74 2.87 -4.04 -9.13
C PHE A 74 4.20 -3.30 -9.23
N LYS A 75 4.11 -1.97 -9.34
CA LYS A 75 5.19 -1.05 -8.98
C LYS A 75 4.80 -0.39 -7.66
N VAL A 76 5.78 -0.04 -6.83
CA VAL A 76 5.55 0.61 -5.53
C VAL A 76 6.30 1.93 -5.53
N SER A 77 5.64 2.97 -5.05
CA SER A 77 6.23 4.27 -4.73
C SER A 77 5.93 4.61 -3.28
N LEU A 78 6.90 5.22 -2.58
CA LEU A 78 6.70 5.78 -1.25
C LEU A 78 6.59 7.30 -1.38
N VAL A 79 5.46 7.86 -0.94
CA VAL A 79 5.15 9.28 -1.11
C VAL A 79 4.89 9.90 0.25
N ALA A 80 5.65 10.94 0.59
CA ALA A 80 5.30 11.86 1.66
C ALA A 80 4.51 13.02 1.07
N TYR A 81 3.53 13.52 1.82
CA TYR A 81 2.68 14.62 1.40
C TYR A 81 2.26 15.47 2.61
N GLU A 82 1.80 16.69 2.34
CA GLU A 82 1.24 17.60 3.34
C GLU A 82 -0.24 17.85 3.00
N ASP A 83 -1.12 17.72 3.98
CA ASP A 83 -2.58 17.90 3.84
C ASP A 83 -3.17 18.89 4.86
N ASN A 84 -2.31 19.75 5.41
CA ASN A 84 -2.63 20.72 6.47
C ASN A 84 -3.21 20.08 7.75
N ASP A 85 -2.87 18.81 8.03
CA ASP A 85 -3.21 18.11 9.27
C ASP A 85 -1.93 17.74 10.06
N PRO A 86 -1.24 18.71 10.67
CA PRO A 86 0.05 18.48 11.34
C PRO A 86 -0.06 17.55 12.56
N GLU A 87 -1.27 17.42 13.13
CA GLU A 87 -1.56 16.54 14.27
C GLU A 87 -2.11 15.18 13.82
N ASN A 88 -2.18 14.90 12.51
CA ASN A 88 -2.64 13.61 11.97
C ASN A 88 -4.03 13.18 12.50
N LYS A 89 -4.94 14.14 12.68
CA LYS A 89 -6.33 13.92 13.13
C LYS A 89 -7.18 13.16 12.11
N LYS A 90 -6.74 13.07 10.86
CA LYS A 90 -7.44 12.38 9.75
C LYS A 90 -6.75 11.08 9.35
N GLY A 91 -5.52 10.85 9.81
CA GLY A 91 -4.73 9.69 9.38
C GLY A 91 -4.13 9.86 7.98
N PRO A 92 -3.32 8.88 7.52
CA PRO A 92 -2.77 8.91 6.18
C PRO A 92 -3.86 8.70 5.11
N ILE A 93 -3.67 9.33 3.93
CA ILE A 93 -4.49 9.15 2.74
C ILE A 93 -4.46 7.69 2.34
N ASN A 94 -5.64 7.14 2.08
CA ASN A 94 -5.81 5.79 1.55
C ASN A 94 -5.27 5.72 0.11
N SER A 95 -4.51 4.68 -0.20
CA SER A 95 -3.89 4.51 -1.52
C SER A 95 -4.87 4.49 -2.69
N GLU A 96 -6.11 4.04 -2.50
CA GLU A 96 -7.11 4.03 -3.57
C GLU A 96 -7.50 5.45 -3.97
N ILE A 97 -7.51 6.41 -3.03
CA ILE A 97 -7.71 7.82 -3.35
C ILE A 97 -6.57 8.33 -4.23
N PHE A 98 -5.32 8.00 -3.88
CA PHE A 98 -4.16 8.36 -4.70
C PHE A 98 -4.26 7.74 -6.11
N LYS A 99 -4.61 6.45 -6.20
CA LYS A 99 -4.81 5.75 -7.47
C LYS A 99 -5.91 6.41 -8.30
N ILE A 100 -7.09 6.66 -7.74
CA ILE A 100 -8.20 7.33 -8.44
C ILE A 100 -7.75 8.68 -9.01
N CYS A 101 -7.06 9.50 -8.22
CA CYS A 101 -6.55 10.80 -8.67
C CYS A 101 -5.51 10.65 -9.79
N TRP A 102 -4.56 9.73 -9.64
CA TRP A 102 -3.54 9.45 -10.66
C TRP A 102 -4.14 8.94 -11.97
N GLU A 103 -5.16 8.07 -11.89
CA GLU A 103 -5.87 7.56 -13.06
C GLU A 103 -6.69 8.65 -13.75
N LYS A 104 -7.38 9.51 -12.99
CA LYS A 104 -8.11 10.67 -13.52
C LYS A 104 -7.19 11.68 -14.22
N ALA A 105 -5.95 11.82 -13.77
CA ALA A 105 -4.95 12.68 -14.38
C ALA A 105 -4.29 12.08 -15.65
N GLY A 106 -4.70 10.88 -16.08
CA GLY A 106 -4.14 10.22 -17.27
C GLY A 106 -2.91 9.35 -17.01
N LYS A 107 -2.65 8.97 -15.75
CA LYS A 107 -1.49 8.15 -15.34
C LYS A 107 -0.13 8.78 -15.69
N PRO A 108 0.10 10.08 -15.40
CA PRO A 108 1.35 10.73 -15.73
C PRO A 108 2.53 10.04 -15.00
N GLN A 109 3.66 9.93 -15.70
CA GLN A 109 4.88 9.30 -15.20
C GLN A 109 5.90 10.33 -14.69
N ASP A 110 5.75 11.59 -15.08
CA ASP A 110 6.59 12.68 -14.63
C ASP A 110 5.82 14.01 -14.55
N PHE A 111 6.52 15.05 -14.07
CA PHE A 111 5.95 16.38 -13.90
C PHE A 111 5.48 17.01 -15.21
N TRP A 112 6.10 16.67 -16.34
CA TRP A 112 5.77 17.25 -17.64
C TRP A 112 4.46 16.69 -18.18
N GLU A 113 4.23 15.39 -17.99
CA GLU A 113 2.98 14.75 -18.41
C GLU A 113 1.76 15.27 -17.64
N VAL A 114 1.92 15.61 -16.35
CA VAL A 114 0.84 16.20 -15.53
C VAL A 114 0.33 17.52 -16.12
N HIS A 115 1.21 18.33 -16.72
CA HIS A 115 0.86 19.65 -17.26
C HIS A 115 0.20 19.60 -18.65
N GLN A 116 0.16 18.43 -19.31
CA GLN A 116 -0.47 18.25 -20.62
C GLN A 116 -1.92 17.74 -20.50
N THR A 117 -2.35 17.28 -19.32
CA THR A 117 -3.68 16.70 -19.08
C THR A 117 -4.67 17.65 -18.38
N GLN A 118 -4.29 18.90 -18.15
CA GLN A 118 -5.14 19.96 -17.57
C GLN A 118 -5.78 20.85 -18.63
#